data_AF-A0A7C6A2F4-F1
#
_entry.id   AF-A0A7C6A2F4-F1
#
_cell.length_a   1.000
_cell.length_b   1.000
_cell.length_c   1.000
_cell.angle_alpha   90.00
_cell.angle_beta   90.00
_cell.angle_gamma   90.00
#
_symmetry.space_group_name_H-M   'P 1'
#
loop_
_entity.id
_entity.type
_entity.pdbx_description
1 polymer ?
#
loop_
_entity_poly.entity_id
_entity_poly.type
_entity_poly.pdbx_seq_one_letter_code
_entity_poly.pdbx_strand_id
1 'polypeptide(L)'
;MNPPSECSRLHVYLIKPSKYDDDGFPVRHWRGIVPSNTLACLYGLTEEVRARQVLGAVQIKAHAVDETVCKVPLSTIARLHRPPGERVLACLVGVQSNQFPRAADLALALRRRGVQVMIGGFHVSGMLAMFPQGSPEIRALMEAGVSVVAGE
;
A
#
# COMPACT_ATOMS: atom_id res chain seq x y z
N MET A 1 -22.42 -23.67 9.41
CA MET A 1 -21.86 -23.20 8.13
C MET A 1 -21.66 -21.70 8.25
N ASN A 2 -20.42 -21.20 8.20
CA ASN A 2 -20.20 -19.75 8.17
C ASN A 2 -20.76 -19.21 6.85
N PRO A 3 -21.42 -18.04 6.85
CA PRO A 3 -21.87 -17.42 5.61
C PRO A 3 -20.66 -17.23 4.69
N PRO A 4 -20.81 -17.39 3.36
CA PRO A 4 -19.72 -17.10 2.45
C PRO A 4 -19.30 -15.65 2.68
N SER A 5 -18.04 -15.43 3.00
CA SER A 5 -17.47 -14.09 3.05
C SER A 5 -17.73 -13.42 1.70
N GLU A 6 -18.28 -12.20 1.69
CA GLU A 6 -18.54 -11.43 0.45
C GLU A 6 -17.30 -11.27 -0.44
N CYS A 7 -16.12 -11.52 0.13
CA CYS A 7 -14.83 -11.63 -0.54
C CYS A 7 -14.41 -13.11 -0.63
N SER A 8 -14.20 -13.61 -1.84
CA SER A 8 -13.58 -14.92 -2.10
C SER A 8 -12.09 -14.79 -2.42
N ARG A 9 -11.65 -13.63 -2.91
CA ARG A 9 -10.24 -13.35 -3.23
C ARG A 9 -9.81 -11.95 -2.82
N LEU A 10 -8.69 -11.90 -2.10
CA LEU A 10 -8.04 -10.67 -1.65
C LEU A 10 -6.69 -10.49 -2.35
N HIS A 11 -6.58 -9.44 -3.15
CA HIS A 11 -5.33 -8.98 -3.73
C HIS A 11 -4.63 -8.00 -2.79
N VAL A 12 -3.41 -8.34 -2.36
CA VAL A 12 -2.59 -7.47 -1.51
C VAL A 12 -1.47 -6.90 -2.37
N TYR A 13 -1.54 -5.61 -2.68
CA TYR A 13 -0.49 -4.88 -3.38
C TYR A 13 0.41 -4.19 -2.36
N LEU A 14 1.64 -4.68 -2.22
CA LEU A 14 2.69 -4.04 -1.44
C LEU A 14 3.47 -3.12 -2.37
N ILE A 15 3.33 -1.81 -2.17
CA ILE A 15 3.84 -0.79 -3.08
C ILE A 15 4.90 0.01 -2.32
N LYS A 16 6.16 -0.10 -2.74
CA LYS A 16 7.19 0.87 -2.36
C LYS A 16 7.06 2.10 -3.28
N PRO A 17 6.63 3.26 -2.76
CA PRO A 17 6.57 4.47 -3.57
C PRO A 17 7.98 4.96 -3.93
N SER A 18 8.07 5.68 -5.04
CA SER A 18 9.24 6.48 -5.35
C SER A 18 9.10 7.87 -4.70
N LYS A 19 9.94 8.79 -5.13
CA LYS A 19 9.85 10.23 -4.82
C LYS A 19 9.61 11.02 -6.11
N TYR A 20 9.19 12.26 -5.95
CA TYR A 20 9.22 13.22 -7.04
C TYR A 20 10.65 13.77 -7.25
N ASP A 21 11.00 14.08 -8.49
CA ASP A 21 12.11 14.98 -8.81
C ASP A 21 11.68 16.45 -8.73
N ASP A 22 12.60 17.35 -9.05
CA ASP A 22 12.40 18.80 -8.96
C ASP A 22 11.31 19.31 -9.93
N ASP A 23 11.02 18.55 -10.99
CA ASP A 23 9.97 18.85 -11.98
C ASP A 23 8.63 18.19 -11.63
N GLY A 24 8.55 17.45 -10.51
CA GLY A 24 7.33 16.80 -10.05
C GLY A 24 7.05 15.42 -10.67
N PHE A 25 8.03 14.79 -11.32
CA PHE A 25 7.89 13.45 -11.91
C PHE A 25 8.37 12.35 -10.98
N PRO A 26 7.70 11.17 -10.93
CA PRO A 26 8.21 10.04 -10.15
C PRO A 26 9.55 9.54 -10.69
N VAL A 27 10.57 9.55 -9.83
CA VAL A 27 11.92 9.09 -10.17
C VAL A 27 11.92 7.59 -10.40
N ARG A 28 12.49 7.15 -11.53
CA ARG A 28 12.61 5.74 -11.88
C ARG A 28 13.96 5.42 -12.49
N HIS A 29 14.45 4.24 -12.20
CA HIS A 29 15.71 3.71 -12.69
C HIS A 29 15.44 2.49 -13.57
N TRP A 30 16.26 2.31 -14.59
CA TRP A 30 16.18 1.13 -15.45
C TRP A 30 16.40 -0.16 -14.65
N ARG A 31 17.39 -0.15 -13.73
CA ARG A 31 17.73 -1.30 -12.90
C ARG A 31 17.64 -0.94 -11.42
N GLY A 32 17.03 -1.82 -10.64
CA GLY A 32 17.05 -1.75 -9.18
C GLY A 32 18.40 -2.24 -8.67
N ILE A 33 19.12 -1.37 -7.98
CA ILE A 33 20.43 -1.70 -7.40
C ILE A 33 20.28 -2.00 -5.90
N VAL A 34 19.24 -1.44 -5.26
CA VAL A 34 19.01 -1.58 -3.82
C VAL A 34 17.64 -2.23 -3.58
N PRO A 35 17.58 -3.45 -3.03
CA PRO A 35 16.32 -4.07 -2.66
C PRO A 35 15.71 -3.35 -1.45
N SER A 36 14.38 -3.30 -1.40
CA SER A 36 13.67 -2.83 -0.22
C SER A 36 13.47 -3.97 0.76
N ASN A 37 14.16 -3.93 1.90
CA ASN A 37 14.00 -4.91 2.97
C ASN A 37 12.54 -4.93 3.48
N THR A 38 11.93 -3.76 3.72
CA THR A 38 10.53 -3.66 4.14
C THR A 38 9.58 -4.32 3.15
N LEU A 39 9.75 -4.11 1.85
CA LEU A 39 8.92 -4.74 0.82
C LEU A 39 9.09 -6.27 0.84
N ALA A 40 10.33 -6.77 0.92
CA ALA A 40 10.60 -8.20 0.96
C ALA A 40 10.04 -8.87 2.24
N CYS A 41 10.21 -8.22 3.39
CA CYS A 41 9.70 -8.70 4.68
C CYS A 41 8.18 -8.77 4.68
N LEU A 42 7.49 -7.68 4.30
CA LEU A 42 6.03 -7.66 4.25
C LEU A 42 5.47 -8.63 3.20
N TYR A 43 6.19 -8.85 2.10
CA TYR A 43 5.82 -9.88 1.12
C TYR A 43 5.91 -11.28 1.74
N GLY A 44 7.00 -11.59 2.44
CA GLY A 44 7.17 -12.85 3.15
C GLY A 44 6.08 -13.08 4.22
N LEU A 45 5.78 -12.07 5.03
CA LEU A 45 4.72 -12.12 6.04
C LEU A 45 3.34 -12.32 5.40
N THR A 46 3.07 -11.66 4.28
CA THR A 46 1.80 -11.83 3.54
C THR A 46 1.67 -13.25 2.98
N GLU A 47 2.75 -13.80 2.44
CA GLU A 47 2.80 -15.18 1.94
C GLU A 47 2.66 -16.21 3.07
N GLU A 48 3.19 -15.93 4.25
CA GLU A 48 3.01 -16.77 5.43
C GLU A 48 1.54 -16.77 5.89
N VAL A 49 0.89 -15.61 5.94
CA VAL A 49 -0.56 -15.50 6.23
C VAL A 49 -1.39 -16.30 5.21
N ARG A 50 -1.01 -16.25 3.93
CA ARG A 50 -1.62 -17.07 2.87
C ARG A 50 -1.41 -18.56 3.12
N ALA A 51 -0.19 -18.99 3.43
CA ALA A 51 0.15 -20.39 3.65
C ALA A 51 -0.55 -20.98 4.87
N ARG A 52 -0.68 -20.19 5.95
CA ARG A 52 -1.39 -20.58 7.18
C ARG A 52 -2.92 -20.50 7.08
N GLN A 53 -3.45 -20.00 5.95
CA GLN A 53 -4.89 -19.82 5.72
C GLN A 53 -5.61 -19.08 6.86
N VAL A 54 -4.97 -18.05 7.43
CA VAL A 54 -5.48 -17.32 8.61
C VAL A 54 -6.83 -16.66 8.33
N LEU A 55 -7.09 -16.28 7.07
CA LEU A 55 -8.37 -15.70 6.63
C LEU A 55 -9.41 -16.75 6.18
N GLY A 56 -9.22 -18.03 6.49
CA GLY A 56 -10.13 -19.11 6.15
C GLY A 56 -10.27 -19.32 4.64
N ALA A 57 -11.50 -19.18 4.11
CA ALA A 57 -11.82 -19.45 2.71
C ALA A 57 -11.34 -18.37 1.71
N VAL A 58 -10.84 -17.23 2.20
CA VAL A 58 -10.39 -16.13 1.34
C VAL A 58 -9.04 -16.46 0.70
N GLN A 59 -8.98 -16.47 -0.63
CA GLN A 59 -7.72 -16.65 -1.36
C GLN A 59 -6.91 -15.35 -1.38
N ILE A 60 -5.73 -15.34 -0.77
CA ILE A 60 -4.79 -14.20 -0.82
C ILE A 60 -3.90 -14.30 -2.05
N LYS A 61 -3.71 -13.18 -2.76
CA LYS A 61 -2.70 -13.00 -3.80
C LYS A 61 -1.82 -11.78 -3.49
N ALA A 62 -0.56 -12.00 -3.16
CA ALA A 62 0.41 -10.93 -2.92
C ALA A 62 1.02 -10.41 -4.23
N HIS A 63 1.22 -9.09 -4.33
CA HIS A 63 1.87 -8.41 -5.45
C HIS A 63 2.89 -7.43 -4.88
N ALA A 64 4.16 -7.59 -5.21
CA ALA A 64 5.19 -6.61 -4.86
C ALA A 64 5.38 -5.61 -6.02
N VAL A 65 5.34 -4.32 -5.71
CA VAL A 65 5.54 -3.23 -6.68
C VAL A 65 6.60 -2.29 -6.12
N ASP A 66 7.71 -2.17 -6.82
CA ASP A 66 8.72 -1.17 -6.53
C ASP A 66 8.63 -0.04 -7.57
N GLU A 67 8.06 1.10 -7.18
CA GLU A 67 7.87 2.22 -8.10
C GLU A 67 9.18 2.77 -8.64
N THR A 68 10.32 2.56 -7.96
CA THR A 68 11.62 3.06 -8.44
C THR A 68 12.13 2.32 -9.67
N VAL A 69 11.54 1.18 -10.03
CA VAL A 69 11.95 0.38 -11.20
C VAL A 69 10.79 0.03 -12.13
N CYS A 70 9.54 0.15 -11.67
CA CYS A 70 8.37 -0.09 -12.50
C CYS A 70 7.25 0.91 -12.22
N LYS A 71 6.29 1.05 -13.14
CA LYS A 71 5.14 1.94 -12.93
C LYS A 71 4.12 1.26 -12.01
N VAL A 72 3.60 1.97 -11.01
CA VAL A 72 2.47 1.48 -10.20
C VAL A 72 1.24 1.29 -11.10
N PRO A 73 0.66 0.07 -11.18
CA PRO A 73 -0.41 -0.24 -12.13
C PRO A 73 -1.78 0.17 -11.60
N LEU A 74 -1.99 1.47 -11.35
CA LEU A 74 -3.20 2.02 -10.72
C LEU A 74 -4.51 1.58 -11.40
N SER A 75 -4.55 1.55 -12.73
CA SER A 75 -5.71 1.11 -13.50
C SER A 75 -6.02 -0.37 -13.29
N THR A 76 -4.99 -1.22 -13.24
CA THR A 76 -5.13 -2.65 -12.96
C THR A 76 -5.65 -2.87 -11.54
N ILE A 77 -5.06 -2.21 -10.55
CA ILE A 77 -5.48 -2.28 -9.14
C ILE A 77 -6.96 -1.91 -9.01
N ALA A 78 -7.36 -0.77 -9.58
CA ALA A 78 -8.75 -0.33 -9.52
C ALA A 78 -9.71 -1.26 -10.27
N ARG A 79 -9.30 -1.85 -11.40
CA ARG A 79 -10.12 -2.80 -12.15
C ARG A 79 -10.33 -4.11 -11.37
N LEU A 80 -9.30 -4.62 -10.71
CA LEU A 80 -9.38 -5.84 -9.90
C LEU A 80 -10.31 -5.69 -8.69
N HIS A 81 -10.51 -4.48 -8.19
CA HIS A 81 -11.41 -4.23 -7.07
C HIS A 81 -12.91 -4.26 -7.42
N ARG A 82 -13.26 -4.25 -8.72
CA ARG A 82 -14.65 -4.08 -9.18
C ARG A 82 -15.51 -5.34 -9.10
N PRO A 83 -15.03 -6.55 -9.50
CA PRO A 83 -15.89 -7.72 -9.55
C PRO A 83 -16.41 -8.13 -8.16
N PRO A 84 -17.63 -8.69 -8.07
CA PRO A 84 -18.10 -9.33 -6.84
C PRO A 84 -17.13 -10.42 -6.38
N GLY A 85 -16.90 -10.55 -5.07
CA GLY A 85 -15.94 -11.52 -4.52
C GLY A 85 -14.47 -11.12 -4.59
N GLU A 86 -14.10 -10.14 -5.42
CA GLU A 86 -12.73 -9.64 -5.54
C GLU A 86 -12.55 -8.37 -4.69
N ARG A 87 -11.53 -8.34 -3.84
CA ARG A 87 -11.13 -7.15 -3.08
C ARG A 87 -9.65 -6.88 -3.25
N VAL A 88 -9.29 -5.61 -3.11
CA VAL A 88 -7.91 -5.16 -3.25
C VAL A 88 -7.56 -4.29 -2.06
N LEU A 89 -6.45 -4.63 -1.43
CA LEU A 89 -5.78 -3.85 -0.40
C LEU A 89 -4.45 -3.35 -0.97
N ALA A 90 -4.29 -2.03 -1.06
CA ALA A 90 -3.04 -1.41 -1.48
C ALA A 90 -2.30 -0.89 -0.25
N CYS A 91 -1.16 -1.49 0.06
CA CYS A 91 -0.28 -1.09 1.15
C CYS A 91 0.88 -0.28 0.59
N LEU A 92 0.97 0.99 0.95
CA LEU A 92 2.14 1.83 0.71
C LEU A 92 3.13 1.58 1.84
N VAL A 93 4.24 0.91 1.51
CA VAL A 93 5.14 0.32 2.51
C VAL A 93 6.49 1.02 2.56
N GLY A 94 7.06 1.09 3.77
CA GLY A 94 8.40 1.65 3.98
C GLY A 94 8.52 3.12 3.56
N VAL A 95 7.44 3.90 3.68
CA VAL A 95 7.39 5.29 3.21
C VAL A 95 8.36 6.16 4.00
N GLN A 96 9.34 6.72 3.28
CA GLN A 96 10.30 7.69 3.80
C GLN A 96 9.82 9.13 3.56
N SER A 97 10.40 10.12 4.25
CA SER A 97 9.92 11.50 4.22
C SER A 97 9.90 12.12 2.82
N ASN A 98 10.91 11.85 1.99
CA ASN A 98 10.97 12.32 0.61
C ASN A 98 10.04 11.56 -0.36
N GLN A 99 9.54 10.39 0.04
CA GLN A 99 8.58 9.60 -0.73
C GLN A 99 7.13 9.91 -0.35
N PHE A 100 6.92 10.52 0.83
CA PHE A 100 5.58 10.73 1.38
C PHE A 100 4.64 11.52 0.45
N PRO A 101 5.05 12.62 -0.21
CA PRO A 101 4.17 13.31 -1.16
C PRO A 101 3.67 12.38 -2.28
N ARG A 102 4.57 11.56 -2.84
CA ARG A 102 4.22 10.58 -3.87
C ARG A 102 3.31 9.47 -3.32
N ALA A 103 3.60 8.98 -2.12
CA ALA A 103 2.78 7.98 -1.44
C ALA A 103 1.36 8.50 -1.19
N ALA A 104 1.22 9.74 -0.72
CA ALA A 104 -0.07 10.39 -0.48
C ALA A 104 -0.88 10.50 -1.78
N ASP A 105 -0.27 10.91 -2.90
CA ASP A 105 -0.94 10.98 -4.19
C ASP A 105 -1.44 9.61 -4.68
N LEU A 106 -0.61 8.57 -4.52
CA LEU A 106 -1.00 7.19 -4.83
C LEU A 106 -2.18 6.75 -3.95
N ALA A 107 -2.14 7.06 -2.66
CA ALA A 107 -3.19 6.72 -1.71
C ALA A 107 -4.52 7.36 -2.11
N LEU A 108 -4.52 8.68 -2.30
CA LEU A 108 -5.70 9.44 -2.69
C LEU A 108 -6.23 8.99 -4.05
N ALA A 109 -5.35 8.72 -5.01
CA ALA A 109 -5.75 8.23 -6.33
C ALA A 109 -6.43 6.85 -6.28
N LEU A 110 -6.01 5.97 -5.36
CA LEU A 110 -6.62 4.65 -5.17
C LEU A 110 -7.93 4.75 -4.36
N ARG A 111 -7.95 5.56 -3.30
CA ARG A 111 -9.17 5.85 -2.51
C ARG A 111 -10.28 6.44 -3.35
N ARG A 112 -9.98 7.39 -4.25
CA ARG A 112 -10.95 7.93 -5.24
C ARG A 112 -11.58 6.85 -6.14
N ARG A 113 -10.96 5.67 -6.23
CA ARG A 113 -11.44 4.52 -7.01
C ARG A 113 -12.05 3.42 -6.14
N GLY A 114 -12.29 3.70 -4.86
CA GLY A 114 -12.89 2.78 -3.88
C GLY A 114 -11.95 1.74 -3.29
N VAL A 115 -10.69 1.67 -3.76
CA VAL A 115 -9.71 0.69 -3.29
C VAL A 115 -9.35 0.97 -1.84
N GLN A 116 -9.25 -0.07 -1.01
CA GLN A 116 -8.78 0.07 0.38
C GLN A 116 -7.28 0.31 0.39
N VAL A 117 -6.83 1.32 1.14
CA VAL A 117 -5.43 1.75 1.16
C VAL A 117 -4.93 1.80 2.60
N MET A 118 -3.72 1.27 2.80
CA MET A 118 -2.94 1.44 4.02
C MET A 118 -1.63 2.14 3.69
N ILE A 119 -1.13 2.95 4.62
CA ILE A 119 0.18 3.62 4.51
C ILE A 119 0.97 3.48 5.82
N GLY A 120 2.24 3.14 5.71
CA GLY A 120 3.15 3.01 6.85
C GLY A 120 4.62 3.15 6.48
N GLY A 121 5.48 3.19 7.50
CA GLY A 121 6.92 3.38 7.37
C GLY A 121 7.43 4.55 8.20
N PHE A 122 8.76 4.75 8.17
CA PHE A 122 9.48 5.70 9.03
C PHE A 122 8.86 7.09 9.11
N HIS A 123 8.45 7.68 7.97
CA HIS A 123 7.85 9.00 7.99
C HIS A 123 6.54 9.02 8.77
N VAL A 124 5.65 8.05 8.49
CA VAL A 124 4.34 7.94 9.14
C VAL A 124 4.51 7.71 10.64
N SER A 125 5.37 6.77 11.02
CA SER A 125 5.65 6.43 12.42
C SER A 125 6.21 7.61 13.20
N GLY A 126 7.19 8.32 12.62
CA GLY A 126 7.77 9.52 13.24
C GLY A 126 6.75 10.64 13.42
N MET A 127 5.93 10.91 12.40
CA MET A 127 4.92 11.96 12.48
C MET A 127 3.82 11.64 13.50
N LEU A 128 3.39 10.37 13.62
CA LEU A 128 2.43 9.97 14.64
C LEU A 128 3.01 10.03 16.06
N ALA A 129 4.32 9.79 16.22
CA ALA A 129 4.99 9.92 17.51
C ALA A 129 5.13 11.38 17.95
N MET A 130 5.41 12.29 17.01
CA MET A 130 5.58 13.72 17.28
C MET A 130 4.26 14.47 17.43
N PHE A 131 3.22 14.04 16.69
CA PHE A 131 1.91 14.67 16.65
C PHE A 131 0.85 13.63 17.00
N PRO A 132 0.36 13.57 18.25
CA PRO A 132 -0.60 12.54 18.68
C PRO A 132 -1.91 12.51 17.88
N GLN A 133 -2.30 13.64 17.30
CA GLN A 133 -3.48 13.77 16.43
C GLN A 133 -3.15 13.58 14.94
N GLY A 134 -1.90 13.29 14.59
CA GLY A 134 -1.37 13.31 13.23
C GLY A 134 -1.06 14.73 12.74
N SER A 135 -0.09 14.84 11.83
CA SER A 135 0.15 16.08 11.09
C SER A 135 -1.02 16.41 10.16
N PRO A 136 -1.16 17.66 9.67
CA PRO A 136 -2.22 18.01 8.74
C PRO A 136 -2.31 17.08 7.52
N GLU A 137 -1.17 16.67 6.96
CA GLU A 137 -1.10 15.78 5.81
C GLU A 137 -1.53 14.34 6.15
N ILE A 138 -1.13 13.82 7.31
CA ILE A 138 -1.57 12.51 7.78
C ILE A 138 -3.08 12.50 8.05
N ARG A 139 -3.59 13.56 8.67
CA ARG A 139 -5.03 13.71 8.94
C ARG A 139 -5.83 13.75 7.64
N ALA A 140 -5.35 14.48 6.63
CA ALA A 140 -6.00 14.51 5.32
C ALA A 140 -6.09 13.11 4.68
N LEU A 141 -5.06 12.26 4.86
CA LEU A 141 -5.12 10.87 4.41
C LEU A 141 -6.15 10.05 5.21
N MET A 142 -6.19 10.20 6.54
CA MET A 142 -7.18 9.53 7.39
C MET A 142 -8.61 9.93 7.02
N GLU A 143 -8.85 11.23 6.80
CA GLU A 143 -10.14 11.77 6.35
C GLU A 143 -10.55 11.23 4.97
N ALA A 144 -9.58 10.99 4.08
CA ALA A 144 -9.81 10.29 2.81
C ALA A 144 -10.04 8.77 2.95
N GLY A 145 -10.07 8.25 4.18
CA GLY A 145 -10.28 6.84 4.49
C GLY A 145 -9.06 5.96 4.24
N VAL A 146 -7.85 6.52 4.28
CA VAL A 146 -6.60 5.74 4.29
C VAL A 146 -6.31 5.29 5.72
N SER A 147 -6.04 4.01 5.92
CA SER A 147 -5.58 3.52 7.22
C SER A 147 -4.09 3.82 7.38
N VAL A 148 -3.76 4.61 8.39
CA VAL A 148 -2.39 5.01 8.69
C VAL A 148 -1.87 4.13 9.82
N VAL A 149 -0.70 3.51 9.62
CA VAL A 149 -0.12 2.54 10.56
C VAL A 149 1.21 3.05 11.09
N ALA A 150 1.33 3.12 12.42
CA ALA A 150 2.61 3.30 13.10
C ALA A 150 3.31 1.95 13.26
N GLY A 151 4.56 1.87 12.82
CA GLY A 151 5.38 0.67 12.85
C GLY A 151 6.45 0.67 11.75
N GLU A 152 7.43 -0.22 11.89
CA GLU A 152 8.45 -0.52 10.88
C GLU A 152 8.28 -1.95 10.35
#